data_AF-R4Z730-F1
#
_entry.id   AF-R4Z730-F1
#
_cell.length_a   1.000
_cell.length_b   1.000
_cell.length_c   1.000
_cell.angle_alpha   90.00
_cell.angle_beta   90.00
_cell.angle_gamma   90.00
#
_symmetry.space_group_name_H-M   'P 1'
#
loop_
_entity.id
_entity.type
_entity.pdbx_description
1 polymer ?
#
loop_
_entity_poly.entity_id
_entity_poly.type
_entity_poly.pdbx_seq_one_letter_code
_entity_poly.pdbx_strand_id
1 'polypeptide(L)' 'MGFAVDNREALDAWQARLADLGVEHSPVEDTASGSALVFRDPDQIQLEMWWTKPRVG' A
#
# COMPACT_ATOMS: atom_id res chain seq x y z
N MET A 1 3.58 2.00 -11.10
CA MET A 1 4.25 3.12 -10.40
C MET A 1 3.80 3.08 -8.95
N GLY A 2 4.54 3.66 -8.01
CA GLY A 2 4.04 3.69 -6.64
C GLY A 2 4.95 4.39 -5.65
N PHE A 3 4.58 4.26 -4.38
CA PHE A 3 5.15 5.01 -3.27
C PHE A 3 5.64 4.05 -2.19
N ALA A 4 6.93 4.16 -1.84
CA ALA A 4 7.44 3.50 -0.65
C ALA A 4 6.92 4.23 0.60
N VAL A 5 6.57 3.46 1.63
CA VAL A 5 6.22 3.99 2.96
C VAL A 5 7.25 3.55 4.00
N ASP A 6 7.34 4.31 5.09
CA ASP A 6 8.44 4.18 6.07
C ASP A 6 8.37 2.88 6.89
N ASN A 7 7.17 2.39 7.17
CA ASN A 7 6.94 1.19 7.97
C ASN A 7 5.67 0.46 7.53
N ARG A 8 5.46 -0.74 8.06
CA ARG A 8 4.30 -1.56 7.71
C ARG A 8 2.99 -0.89 8.15
N GLU A 9 2.96 -0.30 9.34
CA GLU A 9 1.78 0.33 9.91
C GLU A 9 1.29 1.52 9.06
N ALA A 10 2.19 2.17 8.32
CA ALA A 10 1.84 3.22 7.37
C ALA A 10 0.92 2.70 6.26
N LEU A 11 1.04 1.44 5.84
CA LEU A 11 0.11 0.85 4.87
C LEU A 11 -1.30 0.69 5.45
N ASP A 12 -1.43 0.33 6.72
CA ASP A 12 -2.73 0.22 7.38
C ASP A 12 -3.38 1.61 7.49
N ALA A 13 -2.59 2.64 7.81
CA ALA A 13 -3.05 4.04 7.82
C ALA A 13 -3.50 4.51 6.43
N TRP A 14 -2.77 4.14 5.37
CA TRP A 14 -3.17 4.46 4.01
C TRP A 14 -4.42 3.70 3.56
N GLN A 15 -4.55 2.43 3.93
CA GLN A 15 -5.76 1.64 3.65
C GLN A 15 -6.99 2.32 4.28
N ALA A 16 -6.91 2.70 5.56
CA ALA A 16 -7.99 3.40 6.24
C ALA A 16 -8.33 4.73 5.56
N ARG A 17 -7.31 5.50 5.19
CA ARG A 17 -7.50 6.78 4.49
C ARG A 17 -8.14 6.62 3.12
N LEU A 18 -7.76 5.60 2.34
CA LEU A 18 -8.36 5.34 1.03
C LEU A 18 -9.83 4.93 1.17
N ALA A 19 -10.14 4.09 2.16
CA ALA A 19 -11.51 3.72 2.49
C ALA A 19 -12.37 4.93 2.90
N ASP A 20 -11.85 5.80 3.77
CA ASP A 20 -12.54 7.03 4.21
C ASP A 20 -12.82 7.99 3.05
N LEU A 21 -11.95 7.99 2.03
CA LEU A 21 -12.11 8.79 0.82
C LEU A 21 -12.98 8.12 -0.25
N GLY A 22 -13.45 6.90 -0.02
CA GLY A 22 -14.23 6.13 -1.00
C GLY A 22 -13.43 5.71 -2.24
N VAL A 23 -12.10 5.64 -2.13
CA VAL A 23 -11.24 5.14 -3.20
C VAL A 23 -11.27 3.62 -3.19
N GLU A 24 -11.54 2.99 -4.34
CA GLU A 24 -11.43 1.54 -4.44
C GLU A 24 -9.96 1.10 -4.35
N HIS A 25 -9.67 0.19 -3.43
CA HIS A 25 -8.33 -0.30 -3.17
C HIS A 25 -8.36 -1.79 -2.76
N SER A 26 -7.23 -2.48 -2.95
CA SER A 26 -7.01 -3.81 -2.37
C SER A 26 -6.82 -3.71 -0.86
N PRO A 27 -7.03 -4.79 -0.10
CA PRO A 27 -6.45 -4.88 1.24
C PRO A 27 -4.92 -4.81 1.16
N VAL A 28 -4.28 -4.47 2.28
CA VAL A 28 -2.85 -4.68 2.46
C VAL A 28 -2.56 -6.17 2.42
N GLU A 29 -1.68 -6.58 1.52
CA GLU A 29 -1.22 -7.95 1.36
C GLU A 29 0.19 -8.10 1.93
N ASP A 30 0.38 -9.15 2.74
CA ASP A 30 1.65 -9.48 3.36
C ASP A 30 2.38 -10.59 2.60
N THR A 31 3.68 -10.37 2.34
CA THR A 31 4.55 -11.33 1.66
C THR A 31 5.83 -11.57 2.47
N ALA A 32 6.65 -12.54 2.03
CA ALA A 32 7.97 -12.77 2.63
C ALA A 32 8.91 -11.54 2.52
N SER A 33 8.70 -10.70 1.50
CA SER A 33 9.61 -9.59 1.15
C SER A 33 9.14 -8.23 1.69
N GLY A 34 7.92 -8.14 2.21
CA GLY A 34 7.29 -6.87 2.53
C GLY A 34 5.79 -6.94 2.35
N SER A 35 5.16 -5.78 2.26
CA SER A 35 3.71 -5.66 2.19
C SER A 35 3.31 -4.55 1.22
N ALA A 36 2.12 -4.65 0.62
CA ALA A 36 1.64 -3.64 -0.32
C ALA A 36 0.11 -3.55 -0.37
N LEU A 37 -0.40 -2.41 -0.85
CA LEU A 37 -1.79 -2.25 -1.31
C LEU A 37 -1.80 -1.59 -2.69
N VAL A 38 -2.84 -1.88 -3.47
CA VAL A 38 -3.02 -1.39 -4.83
C VAL A 38 -4.31 -0.59 -4.93
N PHE A 39 -4.30 0.49 -5.70
CA PHE A 39 -5.47 1.31 -5.99
C PHE A 39 -5.36 1.92 -7.40
N ARG A 40 -6.41 2.60 -7.86
CA ARG A 40 -6.40 3.35 -9.13
C ARG A 40 -6.64 4.83 -8.89
N ASP A 41 -5.97 5.66 -9.69
CA ASP A 41 -6.28 7.08 -9.75
C ASP A 41 -7.51 7.35 -10.66
N PRO A 42 -8.00 8.60 -10.77
CA PRO A 42 -9.14 8.93 -11.63
C PRO A 42 -8.94 8.60 -13.11
N ASP A 43 -7.69 8.54 -13.58
CA ASP A 43 -7.33 8.19 -14.96
C ASP A 43 -7.21 6.66 -15.16
N GLN A 44 -7.60 5.87 -14.16
CA GLN A 44 -7.53 4.40 -14.12
C GLN A 44 -6.11 3.83 -14.09
N ILE A 45 -5.10 4.65 -13.82
CA ILE A 45 -3.72 4.22 -13.68
C ILE A 45 -3.59 3.46 -12.36
N GLN A 46 -3.02 2.25 -12.44
CA GLN A 46 -2.75 1.44 -11.26
C GLN A 46 -1.54 1.98 -10.50
N LEU A 47 -1.74 2.26 -9.21
CA LEU A 47 -0.74 2.70 -8.27
C LEU A 47 -0.61 1.68 -7.13
N GLU A 48 0.60 1.59 -6.59
CA GLU A 48 0.94 0.72 -5.46
C GLU A 48 1.55 1.55 -4.33
N MET A 49 1.20 1.22 -3.09
CA MET A 49 1.97 1.63 -1.91
C MET A 49 2.60 0.38 -1.30
N TRP A 50 3.89 0.42 -1.00
CA TRP A 50 4.60 -0.73 -0.47
C TRP A 50 5.56 -0.38 0.66
N TRP A 51 5.83 -1.38 1.49
CA TRP A 51 6.90 -1.38 2.47
C TRP A 51 7.74 -2.64 2.28
N THR A 52 9.07 -2.49 2.25
CA THR A 52 9.99 -3.62 2.15
C THR A 52 10.40 -4.07 3.54
N LYS A 53 10.26 -5.36 3.82
CA LYS A 53 10.68 -5.94 5.10
C LYS A 53 12.21 -5.85 5.23
N PRO A 54 12.75 -5.31 6.35
CA PRO A 54 14.19 -5.32 6.59
C PRO A 54 14.74 -6.73 6.56
N ARG A 55 15.87 -6.92 5.88
CA ARG A 55 16.61 -8.18 5.96
C ARG A 55 17.19 -8.30 7.37
N VAL A 56 16.80 -9.34 8.09
CA VAL A 56 17.52 -9.76 9.29
C VAL A 56 18.87 -10.33 8.84
N GLY A 57 19.96 -9.71 9.30
CA GLY A 57 21.33 -10.18 9.09
C GLY A 57 21.70 -11.31 10.04
#